data_AF-A0A6M4AZB2-F1
#
_entry.id   AF-A0A6M4AZB2-F1
#
_cell.length_a   1.000
_cell.length_b   1.000
_cell.length_c   1.000
_cell.angle_alpha   90.00
_cell.angle_beta   90.00
_cell.angle_gamma   90.00
#
_symmetry.space_group_name_H-M   'P 1'
#
loop_
_entity.id
_entity.type
_entity.pdbx_description
1 polymer ?
#
loop_
_entity_poly.entity_id
_entity_poly.type
_entity_poly.pdbx_seq_one_letter_code
_entity_poly.pdbx_strand_id
1 'polypeptide(L)'
;MKLDIRDLSLLEEIKAYFNHIGSIKISNKECVYKVRSLNEVAIIISHFDKYNLMSQKRADFDLFKLIVNKLNNQEHLTSEGLQKIMDIGVSLNLPWSSLVRDNFPNTIPVARPLVKDIVIPDPEWIAGFVSGKGSFSIYASQSVDKPVSLSFRVFQYELGGTKDDELFKFLGYFFNCGNLNYHEDKKAVIFVIRKFEDINHKIIPFFDKYKIKGVKYKDFKDWSEAAKIIESKNHLTQGGHNEIRRIRKNMNSYRL
;
A
#
# COMPACT_ATOMS: atom_id res chain seq x y z
N MET A 1 3.23 11.21 -2.81
CA MET A 1 2.61 10.36 -1.77
C MET A 1 1.65 11.20 -0.94
N LYS A 2 0.46 10.70 -0.60
CA LYS A 2 -0.52 11.38 0.25
C LYS A 2 -0.87 10.46 1.41
N LEU A 3 -0.82 10.96 2.64
CA LEU A 3 -1.16 10.23 3.87
C LEU A 3 -2.08 11.09 4.76
N ASP A 4 -2.68 10.45 5.77
CA ASP A 4 -3.32 11.15 6.88
C ASP A 4 -2.26 11.95 7.66
N ILE A 5 -2.65 13.07 8.25
CA ILE A 5 -1.72 13.96 8.97
C ILE A 5 -1.01 13.27 10.14
N ARG A 6 -1.61 12.23 10.73
CA ARG A 6 -0.99 11.46 11.82
C ARG A 6 0.28 10.71 11.37
N ASP A 7 0.48 10.52 10.06
CA ASP A 7 1.67 9.91 9.46
C ASP A 7 2.63 10.95 8.86
N LEU A 8 2.55 12.22 9.26
CA LEU A 8 3.46 13.28 8.78
C LEU A 8 4.93 12.93 8.99
N SER A 9 5.29 12.41 10.17
CA SER A 9 6.67 12.02 10.48
C SER A 9 7.21 10.96 9.52
N LEU A 10 6.35 10.03 9.07
CA LEU A 10 6.74 9.03 8.07
C LEU A 10 7.02 9.67 6.70
N LEU A 11 6.27 10.71 6.30
CA LEU A 11 6.60 11.45 5.08
C LEU A 11 7.91 12.21 5.22
N GLU A 12 8.22 12.75 6.39
CA GLU A 12 9.49 13.42 6.66
C GLU A 12 10.67 12.45 6.57
N GLU A 13 10.54 11.24 7.12
CA GLU A 13 11.51 10.16 6.97
C GLU A 13 11.74 9.78 5.49
N ILE A 14 10.65 9.62 4.71
CA ILE A 14 10.74 9.33 3.27
C ILE A 14 11.40 10.48 2.51
N LYS A 15 11.06 11.73 2.83
CA LYS A 15 11.69 12.91 2.22
C LYS A 15 13.18 12.95 2.55
N ALA A 16 13.57 12.68 3.80
CA ALA A 16 14.97 12.61 4.20
C ALA A 16 15.73 11.49 3.46
N TYR A 17 15.12 10.31 3.30
CA TYR A 17 15.68 9.21 2.51
C TYR A 17 16.01 9.62 1.07
N PHE A 18 15.14 10.42 0.44
CA PHE A 18 15.38 10.96 -0.90
C PHE A 18 16.19 12.27 -0.89
N ASN A 19 17.13 12.44 0.04
CA ASN A 19 18.01 13.61 0.13
C ASN A 19 17.26 14.95 0.24
N HIS A 20 16.12 14.95 0.94
CA HIS A 20 15.28 16.12 1.17
C HIS A 20 14.70 16.80 -0.09
N ILE A 21 14.69 16.13 -1.24
CA ILE A 21 14.08 16.66 -2.48
C ILE A 21 12.57 16.84 -2.36
N GLY A 22 11.99 17.66 -3.24
CA GLY A 22 10.56 17.93 -3.27
C GLY A 22 10.03 18.64 -2.02
N SER A 23 8.71 18.58 -1.82
CA SER A 23 8.03 19.34 -0.76
C SER A 23 6.91 18.53 -0.10
N ILE A 24 6.69 18.78 1.18
CA ILE A 24 5.52 18.29 1.92
C ILE A 24 4.57 19.47 2.10
N LYS A 25 3.30 19.28 1.73
CA LYS A 25 2.22 20.24 1.99
C LYS A 25 1.20 19.59 2.92
N ILE A 26 0.71 20.37 3.87
CA ILE A 26 -0.32 19.95 4.83
C ILE A 26 -1.61 20.69 4.50
N SER A 27 -2.73 19.97 4.51
CA SER A 27 -4.06 20.53 4.30
C SER A 27 -5.07 19.74 5.12
N ASN A 28 -5.76 20.39 6.06
CA ASN A 28 -6.73 19.77 6.96
C ASN A 28 -6.14 18.52 7.64
N LYS A 29 -6.68 17.33 7.34
CA LYS A 29 -6.28 16.03 7.90
C LYS A 29 -5.33 15.24 7.00
N GLU A 30 -4.78 15.86 5.95
CA GLU A 30 -3.91 15.20 4.99
C GLU A 30 -2.55 15.88 4.89
N CYS A 31 -1.51 15.08 4.65
CA CYS A 31 -0.17 15.54 4.27
C CYS A 31 0.23 14.93 2.93
N VAL A 32 0.89 15.72 2.08
CA VAL A 32 1.21 15.33 0.69
C VAL A 32 2.66 15.65 0.37
N TYR A 33 3.46 14.60 0.16
CA TYR A 33 4.80 14.67 -0.38
C TYR A 33 4.77 14.66 -1.91
N LYS A 34 5.35 15.68 -2.56
CA LYS A 34 5.47 15.79 -4.03
C LYS A 34 6.88 16.18 -4.45
N VAL A 35 7.41 15.45 -5.43
CA VAL A 35 8.61 15.80 -6.20
C VAL A 35 8.15 16.20 -7.60
N ARG A 36 8.65 17.32 -8.12
CA ARG A 36 8.15 17.91 -9.38
C ARG A 36 9.23 18.36 -10.36
N SER A 37 10.41 18.74 -9.87
CA SER A 37 11.52 19.12 -10.74
C SER A 37 12.02 17.90 -11.50
N LEU A 38 12.31 18.04 -12.80
CA LEU A 38 12.87 16.95 -13.61
C LEU A 38 14.17 16.39 -13.01
N ASN A 39 15.03 17.28 -12.50
CA ASN A 39 16.29 16.89 -11.86
C ASN A 39 16.07 16.05 -10.59
N GLU A 40 15.08 16.42 -9.77
CA GLU A 40 14.74 15.66 -8.56
C GLU A 40 14.02 14.35 -8.91
N VAL A 41 13.18 14.35 -9.95
CA VAL A 41 12.50 13.15 -10.44
C VAL A 41 13.51 12.09 -10.91
N ALA A 42 14.65 12.49 -11.48
CA ALA A 42 15.71 11.56 -11.86
C ALA A 42 16.24 10.74 -10.67
N ILE A 43 16.30 11.33 -9.47
CA ILE A 43 16.70 10.62 -8.23
C ILE A 43 15.66 9.56 -7.86
N ILE A 44 14.37 9.90 -7.99
CA ILE A 44 13.27 8.94 -7.76
C ILE A 44 13.33 7.79 -8.77
N ILE A 45 13.60 8.09 -10.05
CA ILE A 45 13.73 7.07 -11.10
C ILE A 45 14.90 6.14 -10.79
N SER A 46 16.07 6.68 -10.47
CA SER A 46 17.26 5.88 -10.15
C SER A 46 17.02 4.91 -8.98
N HIS A 47 16.30 5.33 -7.95
CA HIS A 47 15.92 4.44 -6.86
C HIS A 47 15.05 3.28 -7.34
N PHE A 48 13.97 3.56 -8.08
CA PHE A 48 13.04 2.51 -8.51
C PHE A 48 13.56 1.65 -9.66
N ASP A 49 14.62 2.07 -10.36
CA ASP A 49 15.38 1.21 -11.29
C ASP A 49 16.25 0.20 -10.56
N LYS A 50 16.76 0.57 -9.39
CA LYS A 50 17.54 -0.33 -8.53
C LYS A 50 16.63 -1.23 -7.68
N TYR A 51 15.52 -0.67 -7.20
CA TYR A 51 14.55 -1.33 -6.32
C TYR A 51 13.17 -1.31 -6.97
N ASN A 52 12.96 -2.25 -7.89
CA ASN A 52 11.76 -2.30 -8.73
C ASN A 52 10.46 -2.35 -7.92
N LEU A 53 9.42 -1.70 -8.46
CA LEU A 53 8.05 -1.87 -7.96
C LEU A 53 7.54 -3.27 -8.32
N MET A 54 6.80 -3.89 -7.40
CA MET A 54 6.31 -5.27 -7.58
C MET A 54 4.85 -5.37 -8.00
N SER A 55 4.04 -4.37 -7.66
CA SER A 55 2.65 -4.32 -8.12
C SER A 55 2.56 -3.77 -9.54
N GLN A 56 1.33 -3.76 -10.08
CA GLN A 56 1.02 -3.14 -11.36
C GLN A 56 1.36 -1.65 -11.42
N LYS A 57 1.67 -1.01 -10.29
CA LYS A 57 2.26 0.34 -10.25
C LYS A 57 3.56 0.44 -11.06
N ARG A 58 4.31 -0.68 -11.23
CA ARG A 58 5.52 -0.71 -12.07
C ARG A 58 5.24 -0.33 -13.52
N ALA A 59 4.15 -0.84 -14.11
CA ALA A 59 3.79 -0.47 -15.48
C ALA A 59 3.49 1.04 -15.61
N ASP A 60 2.83 1.64 -14.61
CA ASP A 60 2.61 3.09 -14.59
C ASP A 60 3.96 3.86 -14.45
N PHE A 61 4.89 3.32 -13.66
CA PHE A 61 6.23 3.88 -13.48
C PHE A 61 7.08 3.78 -14.76
N ASP A 62 7.02 2.67 -15.48
CA ASP A 62 7.75 2.48 -16.75
C ASP A 62 7.26 3.47 -17.81
N LEU A 63 5.94 3.64 -17.95
CA LEU A 63 5.36 4.67 -18.83
C LEU A 63 5.73 6.10 -18.38
N PHE A 64 5.74 6.35 -17.07
CA PHE A 64 6.20 7.64 -16.52
C PHE A 64 7.66 7.93 -16.86
N LYS A 65 8.56 6.94 -16.76
CA LYS A 65 9.96 7.07 -17.18
C LYS A 65 10.10 7.43 -18.65
N LEU A 66 9.30 6.81 -19.53
CA LEU A 66 9.30 7.14 -20.96
C LEU A 66 8.95 8.61 -21.19
N ILE A 67 7.94 9.14 -20.49
CA ILE A 67 7.59 10.57 -20.55
C ILE A 67 8.76 11.44 -20.07
N VAL A 68 9.36 11.12 -18.91
CA VAL A 68 10.49 11.89 -18.37
C VAL A 68 11.68 11.92 -19.32
N ASN A 69 12.00 10.81 -19.98
CA ASN A 69 13.07 10.76 -20.99
C ASN A 69 12.78 11.70 -22.17
N LYS A 70 11.53 11.73 -22.66
CA LYS A 70 11.11 12.66 -23.72
C LYS A 70 11.19 14.12 -23.28
N LEU A 71 10.87 14.40 -22.02
CA LEU A 71 11.01 15.75 -21.46
C LEU A 71 12.48 16.18 -21.39
N ASN A 72 13.36 15.30 -20.93
CA ASN A 72 14.81 15.56 -20.86
C ASN A 72 15.43 15.78 -22.25
N ASN A 73 14.95 15.04 -23.26
CA ASN A 73 15.37 15.21 -24.66
C ASN A 73 14.71 16.42 -25.35
N GLN A 74 13.90 17.21 -24.63
CA GLN A 74 13.16 18.36 -25.16
C GLN A 74 12.19 18.02 -26.32
N GLU A 75 11.81 16.75 -26.50
CA GLU A 75 10.91 16.31 -27.59
C GLU A 75 9.54 17.01 -27.50
N HIS A 76 9.09 17.31 -26.29
CA HIS A 76 7.83 18.01 -25.99
C HIS A 76 7.71 19.42 -26.57
N LEU A 77 8.81 20.01 -27.04
CA LEU A 77 8.80 21.33 -27.70
C LEU A 77 8.29 21.27 -29.14
N THR A 78 8.11 20.06 -29.70
CA THR A 78 7.53 19.84 -31.02
C THR A 78 6.13 19.24 -30.89
N SER A 79 5.25 19.54 -31.85
CA SER A 79 3.89 18.96 -31.86
C SER A 79 3.91 17.43 -31.92
N GLU A 80 4.85 16.84 -32.67
CA GLU A 80 5.02 15.39 -32.75
C GLU A 80 5.45 14.79 -31.40
N GLY A 81 6.46 15.36 -30.74
CA GLY A 81 6.94 14.85 -29.46
C GLY A 81 5.92 15.07 -28.33
N LEU A 82 5.17 16.17 -28.35
CA LEU A 82 4.05 16.39 -27.44
C LEU A 82 2.94 15.35 -27.66
N GLN A 83 2.56 15.07 -28.92
CA GLN A 83 1.58 14.03 -29.24
C GLN A 83 2.02 12.66 -28.69
N LYS A 84 3.30 12.28 -28.87
CA LYS A 84 3.84 11.03 -28.30
C LYS A 84 3.75 10.97 -26.78
N ILE A 85 3.94 12.09 -26.08
CA ILE A 85 3.76 12.16 -24.62
C ILE A 85 2.29 11.95 -24.24
N MET A 86 1.36 12.54 -25.01
CA MET A 86 -0.07 12.34 -24.81
C MET A 86 -0.49 10.88 -25.03
N ASP A 87 0.02 10.23 -26.09
CA ASP A 87 -0.21 8.81 -26.39
C ASP A 87 0.27 7.87 -25.27
N ILE A 88 1.36 8.22 -24.58
CA ILE A 88 1.79 7.49 -23.37
C ILE A 88 0.89 7.82 -22.18
N GLY A 89 0.55 9.10 -22.02
CA GLY A 89 -0.22 9.61 -20.88
C GLY A 89 -1.63 9.05 -20.77
N VAL A 90 -2.25 8.66 -21.89
CA VAL A 90 -3.62 8.08 -21.89
C VAL A 90 -3.62 6.66 -21.32
N SER A 91 -2.48 5.97 -21.40
CA SER A 91 -2.28 4.63 -20.84
C SER A 91 -1.94 4.64 -19.35
N LEU A 92 -1.65 5.83 -18.79
CA LEU A 92 -1.55 6.03 -17.35
C LEU A 92 -2.95 6.15 -16.74
N ASN A 93 -3.11 5.72 -15.48
CA ASN A 93 -4.36 5.85 -14.71
C ASN A 93 -4.64 7.32 -14.28
N LEU A 94 -4.48 8.29 -15.19
CA LEU A 94 -4.73 9.71 -14.96
C LEU A 94 -6.05 10.11 -15.62
N PRO A 95 -7.03 10.63 -14.87
CA PRO A 95 -8.24 11.16 -15.47
C PRO A 95 -7.91 12.44 -16.26
N TRP A 96 -8.13 12.42 -17.57
CA TRP A 96 -7.93 13.58 -18.43
C TRP A 96 -9.12 14.54 -18.33
N SER A 97 -8.85 15.85 -18.28
CA SER A 97 -9.92 16.86 -18.37
C SER A 97 -10.54 16.85 -19.77
N SER A 98 -11.74 17.41 -19.92
CA SER A 98 -12.38 17.59 -21.24
C SER A 98 -11.47 18.38 -22.18
N LEU A 99 -10.88 19.48 -21.68
CA LEU A 99 -9.94 20.30 -22.43
C LEU A 99 -8.78 19.50 -23.03
N VAL A 100 -8.20 18.56 -22.28
CA VAL A 100 -7.11 17.73 -22.82
C VAL A 100 -7.61 16.80 -23.92
N ARG A 101 -8.80 16.21 -23.78
CA ARG A 101 -9.37 15.33 -24.80
C ARG A 101 -9.72 16.10 -26.08
N ASP A 102 -10.25 17.30 -25.94
CA ASP A 102 -10.65 18.14 -27.08
C ASP A 102 -9.44 18.62 -27.90
N ASN A 103 -8.30 18.88 -27.23
CA ASN A 103 -7.05 19.28 -27.90
C ASN A 103 -6.24 18.11 -28.44
N PHE A 104 -6.47 16.89 -27.96
CA PHE A 104 -5.76 15.68 -28.38
C PHE A 104 -6.72 14.53 -28.74
N PRO A 105 -7.64 14.73 -29.71
CA PRO A 105 -8.72 13.79 -30.01
C PRO A 105 -8.23 12.48 -30.65
N ASN A 106 -7.06 12.49 -31.29
CA ASN A 106 -6.49 11.36 -32.03
C ASN A 106 -5.42 10.61 -31.24
N THR A 107 -5.47 10.64 -29.91
CA THR A 107 -4.49 9.94 -29.06
C THR A 107 -4.62 8.43 -29.20
N ILE A 108 -3.49 7.76 -29.42
CA ILE A 108 -3.44 6.30 -29.56
C ILE A 108 -2.75 5.73 -28.31
N PRO A 109 -3.49 5.00 -27.45
CA PRO A 109 -2.91 4.45 -26.22
C PRO A 109 -1.72 3.54 -26.49
N VAL A 110 -0.58 3.86 -25.88
CA VAL A 110 0.59 2.97 -25.86
C VAL A 110 0.26 1.72 -25.05
N ALA A 111 0.69 0.55 -25.53
CA ALA A 111 0.47 -0.71 -24.83
C ALA A 111 1.04 -0.65 -23.40
N ARG A 112 0.19 -0.92 -22.40
CA ARG A 112 0.60 -0.94 -20.99
C ARG A 112 1.37 -2.22 -20.69
N PRO A 113 2.61 -2.16 -20.16
CA PRO A 113 3.35 -3.35 -19.78
C PRO A 113 2.57 -4.20 -18.75
N LEU A 114 2.69 -5.51 -18.87
CA LEU A 114 2.21 -6.45 -17.86
C LEU A 114 3.36 -6.78 -16.92
N VAL A 115 3.14 -6.55 -15.63
CA VAL A 115 4.03 -7.04 -14.58
C VAL A 115 3.64 -8.49 -14.32
N LYS A 116 4.56 -9.42 -14.58
CA LYS A 116 4.42 -10.86 -14.34
C LYS A 116 5.58 -11.35 -13.48
N ASP A 117 5.45 -12.57 -12.97
CA ASP A 117 6.52 -13.31 -12.28
C ASP A 117 7.10 -12.52 -11.10
N ILE A 118 6.21 -12.01 -10.24
CA ILE A 118 6.57 -11.21 -9.08
C ILE A 118 7.42 -12.05 -8.12
N VAL A 119 8.68 -11.66 -7.97
CA VAL A 119 9.58 -12.18 -6.93
C VAL A 119 9.82 -11.06 -5.93
N ILE A 120 9.32 -11.20 -4.71
CA ILE A 120 9.60 -10.23 -3.66
C ILE A 120 11.06 -10.43 -3.22
N PRO A 121 11.94 -9.43 -3.44
CA PRO A 121 13.38 -9.61 -3.23
C PRO A 121 13.77 -9.56 -1.75
N ASP A 122 12.96 -8.90 -0.92
CA ASP A 122 13.30 -8.62 0.48
C ASP A 122 12.02 -8.60 1.35
N PRO A 123 11.99 -9.28 2.51
CA PRO A 123 10.89 -9.20 3.48
C PRO A 123 10.51 -7.77 3.93
N GLU A 124 11.45 -6.83 3.93
CA GLU A 124 11.20 -5.41 4.23
C GLU A 124 10.22 -4.78 3.24
N TRP A 125 10.16 -5.29 2.00
CA TRP A 125 9.15 -4.86 1.04
C TRP A 125 7.74 -5.19 1.53
N ILE A 126 7.52 -6.37 2.12
CA ILE A 126 6.22 -6.77 2.68
C ILE A 126 5.87 -5.90 3.87
N ALA A 127 6.84 -5.60 4.75
CA ALA A 127 6.63 -4.67 5.87
C ALA A 127 6.20 -3.27 5.38
N GLY A 128 6.87 -2.72 4.36
CA GLY A 128 6.50 -1.45 3.73
C GLY A 128 5.12 -1.51 3.06
N PHE A 129 4.83 -2.57 2.32
CA PHE A 129 3.54 -2.76 1.65
C PHE A 129 2.38 -2.84 2.64
N VAL A 130 2.55 -3.63 3.71
CA VAL A 130 1.55 -3.79 4.79
C VAL A 130 1.41 -2.52 5.63
N SER A 131 2.46 -1.72 5.77
CA SER A 131 2.36 -0.38 6.38
C SER A 131 1.39 0.53 5.62
N GLY A 132 1.29 0.40 4.29
CA GLY A 132 0.34 1.15 3.47
C GLY A 132 -1.03 0.47 3.30
N LYS A 133 -1.07 -0.85 3.13
CA LYS A 133 -2.25 -1.61 2.67
C LYS A 133 -2.79 -2.64 3.65
N GLY A 134 -2.10 -2.86 4.77
CA GLY A 134 -2.47 -3.81 5.79
C GLY A 134 -3.51 -3.28 6.78
N SER A 135 -4.20 -4.22 7.43
CA SER A 135 -5.13 -3.98 8.53
C SER A 135 -5.02 -5.09 9.57
N PHE A 136 -4.93 -4.69 10.83
CA PHE A 136 -4.94 -5.57 11.99
C PHE A 136 -6.27 -5.38 12.73
N SER A 137 -7.03 -6.44 12.95
CA SER A 137 -8.39 -6.34 13.49
C SER A 137 -8.63 -7.29 14.65
N ILE A 138 -9.36 -6.81 15.64
CA ILE A 138 -9.87 -7.57 16.78
C ILE A 138 -11.39 -7.61 16.69
N TYR A 139 -11.97 -8.80 16.76
CA TYR A 139 -13.40 -9.03 16.91
C TYR A 139 -13.66 -9.58 18.30
N ALA A 140 -14.40 -8.82 19.11
CA ALA A 140 -14.78 -9.18 20.47
C ALA A 140 -16.22 -8.70 20.74
N SER A 141 -17.08 -9.58 21.23
CA SER A 141 -18.48 -9.26 21.54
C SER A 141 -18.63 -8.50 22.87
N GLN A 142 -19.84 -8.05 23.21
CA GLN A 142 -20.18 -7.53 24.55
C GLN A 142 -20.00 -8.58 25.64
N SER A 143 -20.39 -9.82 25.36
CA SER A 143 -20.40 -10.90 26.32
C SER A 143 -19.15 -11.78 26.21
N VAL A 144 -18.67 -12.27 27.36
CA VAL A 144 -17.45 -13.09 27.52
C VAL A 144 -17.64 -14.51 26.98
N ASP A 145 -18.89 -15.00 26.94
CA ASP A 145 -19.26 -16.31 26.38
C ASP A 145 -19.10 -16.38 24.86
N LYS A 146 -18.94 -15.24 24.18
CA LYS A 146 -18.73 -15.19 22.73
C LYS A 146 -17.24 -15.19 22.38
N PRO A 147 -16.86 -15.86 21.29
CA PRO A 147 -15.46 -15.97 20.90
C PRO A 147 -14.85 -14.60 20.56
N VAL A 148 -13.60 -14.43 20.98
CA VAL A 148 -12.71 -13.38 20.48
C VAL A 148 -11.93 -13.94 19.30
N SER A 149 -11.75 -13.14 18.24
CA SER A 149 -10.90 -13.52 17.11
C SER A 149 -10.09 -12.35 16.57
N LEU A 150 -8.98 -12.69 15.93
CA LEU A 150 -8.08 -11.75 15.28
C LEU A 150 -8.14 -11.95 13.77
N SER A 151 -7.92 -10.87 13.00
CA SER A 151 -7.63 -11.00 11.58
C SER A 151 -6.52 -10.06 11.14
N PHE A 152 -5.65 -10.60 10.30
CA PHE A 152 -4.72 -9.84 9.48
C PHE A 152 -5.26 -9.79 8.06
N ARG A 153 -5.34 -8.60 7.48
CA ARG A 153 -5.89 -8.37 6.14
C ARG A 153 -4.96 -7.46 5.35
N VAL A 154 -4.76 -7.78 4.07
CA VAL A 154 -4.20 -6.86 3.08
C VAL A 154 -5.26 -6.67 2.00
N PHE A 155 -5.50 -5.44 1.58
CA PHE A 155 -6.53 -5.13 0.59
C PHE A 155 -5.95 -4.27 -0.53
N GLN A 156 -6.38 -4.54 -1.76
CA GLN A 156 -6.06 -3.72 -2.92
C GLN A 156 -7.31 -3.57 -3.78
N TYR A 157 -7.62 -2.31 -4.13
CA TYR A 157 -8.57 -2.01 -5.19
C TYR A 157 -7.87 -2.07 -6.52
N GLU A 158 -8.48 -2.75 -7.47
CA GLU A 158 -7.96 -2.92 -8.82
C GLU A 158 -8.88 -2.17 -9.79
N LEU A 159 -8.41 -1.01 -10.25
CA LEU A 159 -9.07 -0.33 -11.35
C LEU A 159 -8.77 -1.11 -12.65
N GLY A 160 -9.77 -1.86 -13.11
CA GLY A 160 -9.74 -2.60 -14.37
C GLY A 160 -9.42 -4.10 -14.28
N GLY A 161 -9.80 -4.79 -13.19
CA GLY A 161 -9.72 -6.26 -13.04
C GLY A 161 -8.49 -6.78 -12.27
N THR A 162 -8.36 -8.11 -12.18
CA THR A 162 -7.42 -8.97 -11.39
C THR A 162 -5.92 -8.78 -11.67
N LYS A 163 -5.43 -7.53 -11.69
CA LYS A 163 -4.07 -7.22 -12.16
C LYS A 163 -2.99 -7.49 -11.09
N ASP A 164 -3.34 -7.52 -9.81
CA ASP A 164 -2.43 -7.81 -8.69
C ASP A 164 -2.71 -9.18 -8.03
N ASP A 165 -3.58 -10.03 -8.60
CA ASP A 165 -3.88 -11.38 -8.09
C ASP A 165 -2.61 -12.21 -7.81
N GLU A 166 -1.61 -12.10 -8.69
CA GLU A 166 -0.32 -12.79 -8.54
C GLU A 166 0.43 -12.33 -7.28
N LEU A 167 0.42 -11.03 -6.96
CA LEU A 167 1.02 -10.50 -5.74
C LEU A 167 0.32 -11.05 -4.49
N PHE A 168 -1.00 -11.14 -4.52
CA PHE A 168 -1.78 -11.63 -3.39
C PHE A 168 -1.65 -13.15 -3.22
N LYS A 169 -1.57 -13.92 -4.31
CA LYS A 169 -1.20 -15.34 -4.29
C LYS A 169 0.21 -15.53 -3.71
N PHE A 170 1.16 -14.68 -4.11
CA PHE A 170 2.51 -14.68 -3.54
C PHE A 170 2.48 -14.51 -2.01
N LEU A 171 1.68 -13.59 -1.46
CA LEU A 171 1.57 -13.44 0.00
C LEU A 171 1.14 -14.74 0.69
N GLY A 172 0.20 -15.48 0.09
CA GLY A 172 -0.24 -16.78 0.59
C GLY A 172 0.89 -17.82 0.57
N TYR A 173 1.67 -17.88 -0.51
CA TYR A 173 2.86 -18.74 -0.59
C TYR A 173 3.95 -18.33 0.41
N PHE A 174 4.24 -17.03 0.50
CA PHE A 174 5.28 -16.48 1.37
C PHE A 174 5.01 -16.75 2.84
N PHE A 175 3.80 -16.44 3.32
CA PHE A 175 3.42 -16.71 4.71
C PHE A 175 3.05 -18.17 4.94
N ASN A 176 2.91 -18.98 3.88
CA ASN A 176 2.43 -20.35 3.93
C ASN A 176 1.15 -20.48 4.79
N CYS A 177 0.21 -19.54 4.62
CA CYS A 177 -1.09 -19.48 5.27
C CYS A 177 -1.96 -18.38 4.65
N GLY A 178 -3.22 -18.31 5.10
CA GLY A 178 -4.18 -17.33 4.63
C GLY A 178 -4.95 -17.75 3.39
N ASN A 179 -5.94 -16.93 3.03
CA ASN A 179 -6.82 -17.17 1.90
C ASN A 179 -7.04 -15.87 1.12
N LEU A 180 -7.40 -16.02 -0.15
CA LEU A 180 -7.86 -14.92 -1.00
C LEU A 180 -9.37 -14.86 -1.03
N ASN A 181 -9.89 -13.69 -0.71
CA ASN A 181 -11.29 -13.35 -0.85
C ASN A 181 -11.43 -12.28 -1.92
N TYR A 182 -12.47 -12.39 -2.74
CA TYR A 182 -12.78 -11.43 -3.79
C TYR A 182 -14.08 -10.72 -3.45
N HIS A 183 -14.15 -9.41 -3.70
CA HIS A 183 -15.43 -8.72 -3.73
C HIS A 183 -16.32 -9.27 -4.85
N GLU A 184 -17.64 -9.20 -4.69
CA GLU A 184 -18.61 -9.72 -5.67
C GLU A 184 -18.40 -9.15 -7.09
N ASP A 185 -17.99 -7.88 -7.18
CA ASP A 185 -17.71 -7.20 -8.45
C ASP A 185 -16.30 -7.48 -9.01
N LYS A 186 -15.50 -8.29 -8.30
CA LYS A 186 -14.09 -8.61 -8.60
C LYS A 186 -13.19 -7.39 -8.79
N LYS A 187 -13.54 -6.23 -8.21
CA LYS A 187 -12.72 -5.01 -8.26
C LYS A 187 -11.78 -4.87 -7.06
N ALA A 188 -11.86 -5.79 -6.11
CA ALA A 188 -10.98 -5.82 -4.97
C ALA A 188 -10.67 -7.27 -4.56
N VAL A 189 -9.39 -7.47 -4.25
CA VAL A 189 -8.86 -8.71 -3.67
C VAL A 189 -8.41 -8.44 -2.24
N ILE A 190 -8.70 -9.39 -1.35
CA ILE A 190 -8.35 -9.34 0.06
C ILE A 190 -7.59 -10.62 0.40
N PHE A 191 -6.32 -10.48 0.79
CA PHE A 191 -5.59 -11.55 1.46
C PHE A 191 -5.92 -11.50 2.95
N VAL A 192 -6.32 -12.65 3.52
CA VAL A 192 -6.79 -12.70 4.90
C VAL A 192 -6.26 -13.92 5.66
N ILE A 193 -5.76 -13.68 6.86
CA ILE A 193 -5.35 -14.70 7.83
C ILE A 193 -6.22 -14.52 9.08
N ARG A 194 -6.90 -15.60 9.50
CA ARG A 194 -7.77 -15.64 10.69
C ARG A 194 -7.41 -16.74 11.69
N LYS A 195 -6.71 -17.79 11.26
CA LYS A 195 -6.31 -18.88 12.15
C LYS A 195 -5.33 -18.31 13.18
N PHE A 196 -5.69 -18.41 14.46
CA PHE A 196 -4.90 -17.84 15.55
C PHE A 196 -3.47 -18.37 15.57
N GLU A 197 -3.29 -19.67 15.31
CA GLU A 197 -1.97 -20.30 15.20
C GLU A 197 -1.06 -19.62 14.17
N ASP A 198 -1.57 -19.37 12.96
CA ASP A 198 -0.81 -18.70 11.90
C ASP A 198 -0.52 -17.23 12.29
N ILE A 199 -1.47 -16.55 12.92
CA ILE A 199 -1.28 -15.19 13.42
C ILE A 199 -0.16 -15.15 14.46
N ASN A 200 -0.22 -16.03 15.46
CA ASN A 200 0.64 -16.03 16.62
C ASN A 200 2.07 -16.48 16.29
N HIS A 201 2.22 -17.49 15.43
CA HIS A 201 3.53 -18.11 15.16
C HIS A 201 4.15 -17.70 13.83
N LYS A 202 3.42 -17.04 12.92
CA LYS A 202 3.97 -16.57 11.64
C LYS A 202 3.90 -15.05 11.51
N ILE A 203 2.71 -14.46 11.70
CA ILE A 203 2.48 -13.05 11.38
C ILE A 203 3.07 -12.09 12.42
N ILE A 204 2.84 -12.34 13.71
CA ILE A 204 3.42 -11.51 14.77
C ILE A 204 4.96 -11.58 14.76
N PRO A 205 5.61 -12.77 14.73
CA PRO A 205 7.06 -12.85 14.67
C PRO A 205 7.66 -12.18 13.43
N PHE A 206 6.97 -12.28 12.29
CA PHE A 206 7.40 -11.62 11.06
C PHE A 206 7.46 -10.10 11.23
N PHE A 207 6.41 -9.47 11.74
CA PHE A 207 6.35 -8.00 11.89
C PHE A 207 7.07 -7.47 13.14
N ASP A 208 7.40 -8.32 14.11
CA ASP A 208 8.35 -7.97 15.17
C ASP A 208 9.79 -7.90 14.61
N LYS A 209 10.14 -8.76 13.64
CA LYS A 209 11.42 -8.72 12.93
C LYS A 209 11.47 -7.59 11.88
N TYR A 210 10.49 -7.54 10.98
CA TYR A 210 10.39 -6.56 9.89
C TYR A 210 9.29 -5.56 10.20
N LYS A 211 9.69 -4.41 10.74
CA LYS A 211 8.76 -3.52 11.46
C LYS A 211 7.82 -2.78 10.52
N ILE A 212 6.53 -2.82 10.84
CA ILE A 212 5.54 -1.88 10.29
C ILE A 212 5.95 -0.45 10.64
N LYS A 213 5.70 0.48 9.73
CA LYS A 213 5.99 1.91 9.84
C LYS A 213 4.72 2.75 9.98
N GLY A 214 4.90 3.98 10.46
CA GLY A 214 3.80 4.92 10.69
C GLY A 214 2.92 4.56 11.89
N VAL A 215 1.78 5.21 12.00
CA VAL A 215 0.79 5.04 13.08
C VAL A 215 0.32 3.59 13.18
N LYS A 216 0.25 2.88 12.04
CA LYS A 216 -0.13 1.47 11.97
C LYS A 216 0.78 0.56 12.81
N TYR A 217 2.01 0.96 13.09
CA TYR A 217 2.88 0.22 14.00
C TYR A 217 2.25 0.10 15.40
N LYS A 218 1.60 1.17 15.89
CA LYS A 218 0.87 1.14 17.17
C LYS A 218 -0.31 0.19 17.11
N ASP A 219 -1.04 0.15 15.99
CA ASP A 219 -2.14 -0.79 15.78
C ASP A 219 -1.65 -2.24 15.79
N PHE A 220 -0.50 -2.51 15.18
CA PHE A 220 0.14 -3.82 15.23
C PHE A 220 0.55 -4.22 16.65
N LYS A 221 1.13 -3.31 17.44
CA LYS A 221 1.50 -3.61 18.83
C LYS A 221 0.28 -3.87 19.71
N ASP A 222 -0.77 -3.05 19.60
CA ASP A 222 -2.04 -3.27 20.30
C ASP A 222 -2.68 -4.61 19.92
N TRP A 223 -2.67 -4.94 18.63
CA TRP A 223 -3.16 -6.22 18.13
C TRP A 223 -2.35 -7.42 18.63
N SER A 224 -1.03 -7.28 18.70
CA SER A 224 -0.12 -8.30 19.24
C SER A 224 -0.32 -8.49 20.74
N GLU A 225 -0.64 -7.44 21.48
CA GLU A 225 -0.97 -7.54 22.91
C GLU A 225 -2.26 -8.32 23.14
N ALA A 226 -3.29 -8.05 22.33
CA ALA A 226 -4.52 -8.86 22.36
C ALA A 226 -4.24 -10.34 22.03
N ALA A 227 -3.29 -10.64 21.14
CA ALA A 227 -2.90 -12.01 20.83
C ALA A 227 -2.29 -12.73 22.04
N LYS A 228 -1.44 -12.06 22.84
CA LYS A 228 -0.90 -12.65 24.08
C LYS A 228 -1.98 -13.00 25.11
N ILE A 229 -3.01 -12.15 25.24
CA ILE A 229 -4.17 -12.42 26.12
C ILE A 229 -4.96 -13.65 25.61
N ILE A 230 -5.02 -13.84 24.30
CA ILE A 230 -5.65 -15.01 23.69
C ILE A 230 -4.80 -16.27 23.93
N GLU A 231 -3.49 -16.17 23.71
CA GLU A 231 -2.50 -17.24 23.90
C GLU A 231 -2.53 -17.78 25.34
N SER A 232 -2.52 -16.89 26.33
CA SER A 232 -2.56 -17.27 27.76
C SER A 232 -3.94 -17.75 28.24
N LYS A 233 -4.94 -17.82 27.37
CA LYS A 233 -6.36 -18.10 27.69
C LYS A 233 -7.04 -17.08 28.62
N ASN A 234 -6.38 -15.98 28.98
CA ASN A 234 -6.96 -14.94 29.84
C ASN A 234 -8.18 -14.24 29.23
N HIS A 235 -8.34 -14.29 27.90
CA HIS A 235 -9.55 -13.82 27.22
C HIS A 235 -10.85 -14.51 27.67
N LEU A 236 -10.76 -15.68 28.32
CA LEU A 236 -11.90 -16.40 28.90
C LEU A 236 -12.34 -15.82 30.26
N THR A 237 -11.56 -14.91 30.83
CA THR A 237 -11.90 -14.20 32.06
C THR A 237 -12.58 -12.86 31.75
N GLN A 238 -13.43 -12.38 32.64
CA GLN A 238 -14.05 -11.06 32.49
C GLN A 238 -13.02 -9.93 32.38
N GLY A 239 -11.93 -10.02 33.15
CA GLY A 239 -10.84 -9.04 33.13
C GLY A 239 -10.10 -9.02 31.79
N GLY A 240 -9.64 -10.18 31.31
CA GLY A 240 -8.95 -10.29 30.02
C GLY A 240 -9.84 -9.92 28.82
N HIS A 241 -11.12 -10.30 28.85
CA HIS A 241 -12.09 -9.89 27.82
C HIS A 241 -12.31 -8.37 27.79
N ASN A 242 -12.45 -7.75 28.96
CA ASN A 242 -12.58 -6.29 29.08
C ASN A 242 -11.33 -5.58 28.55
N GLU A 243 -10.14 -6.13 28.80
CA GLU A 243 -8.88 -5.58 28.32
C GLU A 243 -8.77 -5.65 26.79
N ILE A 244 -9.08 -6.78 26.17
CA ILE A 244 -9.13 -6.91 24.71
C ILE A 244 -10.10 -5.88 24.10
N ARG A 245 -11.24 -5.65 24.73
CA ARG A 245 -12.22 -4.66 24.29
C ARG A 245 -11.70 -3.23 24.44
N ARG A 246 -10.95 -2.93 25.51
CA ARG A 246 -10.29 -1.65 25.72
C ARG A 246 -9.25 -1.39 24.63
N ILE A 247 -8.39 -2.38 24.35
CA ILE A 247 -7.39 -2.32 23.26
C ILE A 247 -8.09 -2.04 21.93
N ARG A 248 -9.13 -2.82 21.58
CA ARG A 248 -9.90 -2.66 20.35
C ARG A 248 -10.48 -1.25 20.17
N LYS A 249 -10.94 -0.62 21.25
CA LYS A 249 -11.52 0.73 21.22
C LYS A 249 -10.49 1.85 21.02
N ASN A 250 -9.19 1.54 21.09
CA ASN A 250 -8.11 2.53 20.98
C ASN A 250 -7.19 2.28 19.77
N MET A 251 -7.54 1.34 18.89
CA MET A 251 -6.77 1.01 17.68
C MET A 251 -7.48 1.46 16.40
N ASN A 252 -6.73 1.49 15.29
CA ASN A 252 -7.20 1.80 13.94
C ASN A 252 -7.91 3.17 13.86
N SER A 253 -9.13 3.20 13.35
CA SER A 253 -9.94 4.42 13.18
C SER A 253 -10.35 5.08 14.49
N TYR A 254 -10.23 4.38 15.63
CA TYR A 254 -10.53 4.94 16.94
C TYR A 254 -9.31 5.56 17.62
N ARG A 255 -8.13 5.43 17.02
CA ARG A 255 -6.89 6.02 17.56
C ARG A 255 -6.90 7.53 17.33
N LEU A 256 -6.87 8.26 18.43
CA LEU A 256 -6.71 9.72 18.48
C LEU A 256 -5.32 10.14 17.95
#